data_AF-A0A5C5VH43-F1
#
_entry.id   AF-A0A5C5VH43-F1
#
_cell.length_a   1.000
_cell.length_b   1.000
_cell.length_c   1.000
_cell.angle_alpha   90.00
_cell.angle_beta   90.00
_cell.angle_gamma   90.00
#
_symmetry.space_group_name_H-M   'P 1'
#
loop_
_entity.id
_entity.type
_entity.pdbx_description
1 polymer ?
#
loop_
_entity_poly.entity_id
_entity_poly.type
_entity_poly.pdbx_seq_one_letter_code
_entity_poly.pdbx_strand_id
1 'polypeptide(L)'
;MSHPHATPAPPKKRPMDPFRRAVLRGFGILLPPLLTIVIFLWVGATVNKYILTPLEDATRWVLLEYGSDIRTAGSFPESAFPRDSEDPTKFDRSTASGVDKNYRRTADGKYVPDNVYAHVEELRDGRAMPPSAREVYALYHDSKTLRPEYVITFFGALFILVVYLLGKFLAAGIGRFFWIQFETLIHRLPVVRNVYSSVKQVTDFLFTDPDLEFTRVVAVEYPRKGIWTVAFVTGDSMLDIESAANEPVMSVLIPTSPMPFTGFTITVKKSETVDLNLSIDQAFQFVISCGVVVSPQQVTAAAKRLNGAAGPGAAQPTLPSTPRQGGNS
;
A
#
# COMPACT_ATOMS: atom_id res chain seq x y z
N MET A 1 20.77 -65.35 7.16
CA MET A 1 20.33 -64.96 5.80
C MET A 1 19.65 -63.60 5.90
N SER A 2 20.37 -62.54 5.54
CA SER A 2 19.92 -61.14 5.68
C SER A 2 19.86 -60.51 4.29
N HIS A 3 18.64 -60.24 3.81
CA HIS A 3 18.40 -59.54 2.55
C HIS A 3 18.77 -58.04 2.68
N PRO A 4 19.49 -57.46 1.71
CA PRO A 4 19.75 -56.02 1.69
C PRO A 4 18.52 -55.25 1.17
N HIS A 5 18.05 -54.27 1.94
CA HIS A 5 17.05 -53.29 1.54
C HIS A 5 17.62 -52.35 0.47
N ALA A 6 17.00 -52.31 -0.71
CA ALA A 6 17.29 -51.33 -1.75
C ALA A 6 16.60 -49.99 -1.46
N THR A 7 17.37 -48.90 -1.41
CA THR A 7 16.88 -47.53 -1.24
C THR A 7 16.22 -47.02 -2.53
N PRO A 8 15.02 -46.39 -2.48
CA PRO A 8 14.35 -45.89 -3.68
C PRO A 8 15.05 -44.63 -4.22
N ALA A 9 15.20 -44.56 -5.55
CA ALA A 9 15.82 -43.43 -6.24
C ALA A 9 14.96 -42.15 -6.14
N PRO A 10 15.57 -40.95 -6.08
CA PRO A 10 14.85 -39.70 -5.94
C PRO A 10 14.01 -39.36 -7.20
N PRO A 11 12.85 -38.71 -7.05
CA PRO A 11 11.96 -38.43 -8.17
C PRO A 11 12.56 -37.39 -9.13
N LYS A 12 12.65 -37.76 -10.42
CA LYS A 12 13.06 -36.86 -11.51
C LYS A 12 12.05 -35.70 -11.64
N LYS A 13 12.49 -34.46 -11.36
CA LYS A 13 11.70 -33.25 -11.58
C LYS A 13 11.32 -33.14 -13.07
N ARG A 14 10.01 -33.17 -13.37
CA ARG A 14 9.50 -33.02 -14.74
C ARG A 14 9.83 -31.62 -15.28
N PRO A 15 10.38 -31.50 -16.50
CA PRO A 15 10.63 -30.20 -17.11
C PRO A 15 9.29 -29.49 -17.37
N MET A 16 9.20 -28.21 -17.00
CA MET A 16 8.01 -27.40 -17.26
C MET A 16 7.75 -27.27 -18.76
N ASP A 17 6.48 -27.52 -19.12
CA ASP A 17 5.89 -27.44 -20.45
C ASP A 17 6.24 -26.10 -21.16
N PRO A 18 6.75 -26.11 -22.41
CA PRO A 18 7.09 -24.90 -23.16
C PRO A 18 5.97 -23.87 -23.22
N PHE A 19 4.71 -24.32 -23.27
CA PHE A 19 3.53 -23.46 -23.24
C PHE A 19 3.42 -22.68 -21.93
N ARG A 20 3.58 -23.35 -20.78
CA ARG A 20 3.55 -22.69 -19.45
C ARG A 20 4.66 -21.66 -19.31
N ARG A 21 5.83 -21.92 -19.90
CA ARG A 21 6.98 -21.01 -19.88
C ARG A 21 6.75 -19.76 -20.74
N ALA A 22 6.09 -19.92 -21.89
CA ALA A 22 5.68 -18.80 -22.75
C ALA A 22 4.58 -17.95 -22.10
N VAL A 23 3.58 -18.59 -21.48
CA VAL A 23 2.50 -17.92 -20.74
C VAL A 23 3.05 -17.12 -19.54
N LEU A 24 3.95 -17.70 -18.75
CA LEU A 24 4.60 -17.01 -17.63
C LEU A 24 5.44 -15.81 -18.07
N ARG A 25 6.14 -15.91 -19.21
CA ARG A 25 6.90 -14.78 -19.78
C ARG A 25 5.99 -13.67 -20.32
N GLY A 26 4.87 -14.02 -20.95
CA GLY A 26 3.86 -13.05 -21.40
C GLY A 26 3.18 -12.32 -20.24
N PHE A 27 2.86 -13.04 -19.16
CA PHE A 27 2.29 -12.46 -17.94
C PHE A 27 3.24 -11.48 -17.27
N GLY A 28 4.55 -11.80 -17.20
CA GLY A 28 5.56 -10.93 -16.61
C GLY A 28 5.74 -9.58 -17.33
N ILE A 29 5.45 -9.51 -18.63
CA ILE A 29 5.53 -8.26 -19.42
C ILE A 29 4.28 -7.39 -19.21
N LEU A 30 3.11 -8.00 -18.99
CA LEU A 30 1.85 -7.29 -18.75
C LEU A 30 1.60 -6.95 -17.27
N LEU A 31 2.30 -7.61 -16.35
CA LEU A 31 2.14 -7.43 -14.91
C LEU A 31 2.39 -5.98 -14.46
N PRO A 32 3.47 -5.29 -14.90
CA PRO A 32 3.73 -3.92 -14.48
C PRO A 32 2.63 -2.93 -14.90
N PRO A 33 2.21 -2.83 -16.19
CA PRO A 33 1.15 -1.90 -16.56
C PRO A 33 -0.21 -2.26 -15.96
N LEU A 34 -0.51 -3.55 -15.79
CA LEU A 34 -1.77 -4.00 -15.19
C LEU A 34 -1.81 -3.69 -13.69
N LEU A 35 -0.69 -3.86 -12.98
CA LEU A 35 -0.51 -3.42 -11.60
C LEU A 35 -0.71 -1.90 -11.49
N THR A 36 -0.14 -1.11 -12.39
CA THR A 36 -0.33 0.34 -12.41
C THR A 36 -1.81 0.70 -12.55
N ILE A 37 -2.54 0.07 -13.48
CA ILE A 37 -3.99 0.29 -13.65
C ILE A 37 -4.75 -0.07 -12.36
N VAL A 38 -4.43 -1.20 -11.75
CA VAL A 38 -5.06 -1.63 -10.49
C VAL A 38 -4.77 -0.64 -9.35
N ILE A 39 -3.54 -0.13 -9.26
CA ILE A 39 -3.18 0.89 -8.27
C ILE A 39 -3.99 2.17 -8.50
N PHE A 40 -4.11 2.64 -9.74
CA PHE A 40 -4.92 3.82 -10.05
C PHE A 40 -6.40 3.62 -9.71
N LEU A 41 -6.97 2.45 -10.03
CA LEU A 41 -8.34 2.12 -9.65
C LEU A 41 -8.52 2.04 -8.14
N TRP A 42 -7.55 1.47 -7.42
CA TRP A 42 -7.57 1.37 -5.96
C TRP A 42 -7.44 2.73 -5.28
N VAL A 43 -6.56 3.60 -5.78
CA VAL A 43 -6.41 4.99 -5.30
C VAL A 43 -7.70 5.77 -5.56
N GLY A 44 -8.26 5.69 -6.77
CA GLY A 44 -9.54 6.32 -7.08
C GLY A 44 -10.68 5.85 -6.17
N ALA A 45 -10.79 4.54 -5.94
CA ALA A 45 -11.78 3.96 -5.03
C ALA A 45 -11.56 4.37 -3.57
N THR A 46 -10.30 4.47 -3.13
CA THR A 46 -9.93 4.87 -1.77
C THR A 46 -10.23 6.34 -1.53
N VAL A 47 -9.85 7.22 -2.47
CA VAL A 47 -10.19 8.65 -2.43
C VAL A 47 -11.70 8.82 -2.41
N ASN A 48 -12.44 8.09 -3.25
CA ASN A 48 -13.89 8.18 -3.26
C ASN A 48 -14.52 7.74 -1.92
N LYS A 49 -14.04 6.63 -1.35
CA LYS A 49 -14.61 6.00 -0.13
C LYS A 49 -14.24 6.72 1.17
N TYR A 50 -13.02 7.22 1.28
CA TYR A 50 -12.51 7.78 2.54
C TYR A 50 -12.43 9.30 2.55
N ILE A 51 -12.48 9.93 1.38
CA ILE A 51 -12.40 11.40 1.27
C ILE A 51 -13.71 11.94 0.72
N LEU A 52 -14.15 11.55 -0.49
CA LEU A 52 -15.32 12.19 -1.11
C LEU A 52 -16.62 11.90 -0.35
N THR A 53 -16.92 10.63 -0.06
CA THR A 53 -18.19 10.27 0.61
C THR A 53 -18.35 10.90 2.00
N PRO A 54 -17.34 10.84 2.90
CA PRO A 54 -17.43 11.52 4.18
C PRO A 54 -17.55 13.05 4.06
N LEU A 55 -16.95 13.64 3.03
CA LEU A 55 -17.00 15.07 2.77
C LEU A 55 -18.37 15.51 2.23
N GLU A 56 -18.96 14.72 1.34
CA GLU A 56 -20.34 14.91 0.85
C GLU A 56 -21.34 14.77 2.00
N ASP A 57 -21.18 13.74 2.84
CA ASP A 57 -22.02 13.53 4.02
C ASP A 57 -21.86 14.66 5.05
N ALA A 58 -20.64 15.11 5.31
CA ALA A 58 -20.38 16.25 6.18
C ALA A 58 -20.98 17.55 5.60
N THR A 59 -20.89 17.75 4.28
CA THR A 59 -21.50 18.89 3.61
C THR A 59 -23.02 18.85 3.72
N ARG A 60 -23.63 17.70 3.46
CA ARG A 60 -25.06 17.47 3.63
C ARG A 60 -25.47 17.74 5.08
N TRP A 61 -24.69 17.27 6.04
CA TRP A 61 -24.92 17.52 7.46
C TRP A 61 -24.86 19.02 7.80
N VAL A 62 -23.82 19.74 7.37
CA VAL A 62 -23.69 21.20 7.62
C VAL A 62 -24.79 22.00 6.93
N LEU A 63 -25.12 21.66 5.67
CA LEU A 63 -26.19 22.34 4.93
C LEU A 63 -27.56 22.10 5.54
N LEU A 64 -27.79 20.94 6.15
CA LEU A 64 -29.02 20.68 6.90
C LEU A 64 -29.00 21.39 8.26
N GLU A 65 -27.90 21.37 9.00
CA GLU A 65 -27.82 21.95 10.35
C GLU A 65 -27.90 23.49 10.32
N TYR A 66 -27.25 24.15 9.35
CA TYR A 66 -27.24 25.61 9.24
C TYR A 66 -28.24 26.16 8.20
N GLY A 67 -28.72 25.34 7.28
CA GLY A 67 -29.61 25.76 6.19
C GLY A 67 -31.07 25.31 6.32
N SER A 68 -31.41 24.42 7.26
CA SER A 68 -32.80 24.00 7.49
C SER A 68 -33.48 24.82 8.59
N ASP A 69 -34.55 25.52 8.24
CA ASP A 69 -35.37 26.28 9.19
C ASP A 69 -36.51 25.37 9.70
N ILE A 70 -36.13 24.31 10.41
CA ILE A 70 -37.09 23.36 11.00
C ILE A 70 -37.50 23.89 12.37
N ARG A 71 -38.80 24.12 12.54
CA ARG A 71 -39.37 24.72 13.75
C ARG A 71 -40.30 23.77 14.49
N THR A 72 -40.31 23.85 15.82
CA THR A 72 -41.25 23.09 16.66
C THR A 72 -42.49 23.94 16.94
N ALA A 73 -43.64 23.32 17.20
CA ALA A 73 -44.90 24.04 17.49
C ALA A 73 -44.76 25.17 18.54
N GLY A 74 -43.94 24.96 19.58
CA GLY A 74 -43.71 25.96 20.64
C GLY A 74 -42.87 27.17 20.23
N SER A 75 -42.33 27.21 19.02
CA SER A 75 -41.56 28.36 18.51
C SER A 75 -42.42 29.43 17.83
N PHE A 76 -43.71 29.18 17.67
CA PHE A 76 -44.67 30.11 17.09
C PHE A 76 -45.61 30.64 18.17
N PRO A 77 -45.92 31.95 18.18
CA PRO A 77 -46.98 32.48 19.04
C PRO A 77 -48.33 31.90 18.61
N GLU A 78 -49.30 31.81 19.52
CA GLU A 78 -50.63 31.23 19.19
C GLU A 78 -51.34 31.96 18.03
N SER A 79 -51.08 33.26 17.87
CA SER A 79 -51.60 34.08 16.77
C SER A 79 -51.06 33.70 15.39
N ALA A 80 -50.00 32.89 15.32
CA ALA A 80 -49.42 32.42 14.06
C ALA A 80 -50.22 31.27 13.44
N PHE A 81 -51.11 30.63 14.20
CA PHE A 81 -51.92 29.52 13.72
C PHE A 81 -53.29 30.04 13.26
N PRO A 82 -53.75 29.71 12.04
CA PRO A 82 -55.10 30.03 11.61
C PRO A 82 -56.15 29.41 12.54
N ARG A 83 -57.36 29.97 12.57
CA ARG A 83 -58.48 29.31 13.25
C ARG A 83 -59.04 28.20 12.38
N ASP A 84 -59.46 27.12 13.01
CA ASP A 84 -60.08 25.99 12.35
C ASP A 84 -61.41 26.44 11.69
N SER A 85 -61.62 26.01 10.45
CA SER A 85 -62.78 26.39 9.64
C SER A 85 -64.08 25.73 10.09
N GLU A 86 -64.00 24.56 10.73
CA GLU A 86 -65.14 23.82 11.27
C GLU A 86 -65.44 24.21 12.72
N ASP A 87 -64.39 24.48 13.51
CA ASP A 87 -64.51 24.90 14.91
C ASP A 87 -63.68 26.18 15.21
N PRO A 88 -64.27 27.38 15.12
CA PRO A 88 -63.56 28.65 15.33
C PRO A 88 -62.97 28.86 16.74
N THR A 89 -63.24 27.94 17.67
CA THR A 89 -62.65 27.95 19.02
C THR A 89 -61.29 27.23 19.07
N LYS A 90 -60.94 26.48 18.02
CA LYS A 90 -59.66 25.76 17.90
C LYS A 90 -58.74 26.42 16.87
N PHE A 91 -57.44 26.23 17.08
CA PHE A 91 -56.41 26.64 16.12
C PHE A 91 -56.07 25.48 15.19
N ASP A 92 -56.10 25.73 13.88
CA ASP A 92 -55.56 24.83 12.89
C ASP A 92 -54.03 24.85 12.97
N ARG A 93 -53.47 23.72 13.39
CA ARG A 93 -52.01 23.54 13.53
C ARG A 93 -51.38 22.92 12.28
N SER A 94 -52.13 22.70 11.20
CA SER A 94 -51.60 22.19 9.93
C SER A 94 -50.61 23.16 9.27
N THR A 95 -50.81 24.47 9.49
CA THR A 95 -49.97 25.55 8.97
C THR A 95 -49.63 26.57 10.06
N ALA A 96 -48.54 27.31 9.88
CA ALA A 96 -48.16 28.40 10.78
C ALA A 96 -47.58 29.57 9.98
N SER A 97 -48.00 30.79 10.29
CA SER A 97 -47.47 32.02 9.67
C SER A 97 -46.32 32.58 10.50
N GLY A 98 -45.11 32.53 9.94
CA GLY A 98 -43.94 33.20 10.49
C GLY A 98 -43.83 34.65 10.01
N VAL A 99 -42.83 35.37 10.54
CA VAL A 99 -42.59 36.79 10.25
C VAL A 99 -42.29 37.05 8.76
N ASP A 100 -41.62 36.12 8.09
CA ASP A 100 -41.16 36.25 6.71
C ASP A 100 -41.69 35.13 5.78
N LYS A 101 -42.12 34.00 6.36
CA LYS A 101 -42.47 32.79 5.63
C LYS A 101 -43.60 32.05 6.31
N ASN A 102 -44.42 31.36 5.53
CA ASN A 102 -45.38 30.39 6.03
C ASN A 102 -44.71 29.03 6.17
N TYR A 103 -45.21 28.22 7.10
CA TYR A 103 -44.72 26.88 7.39
C TYR A 103 -45.87 25.88 7.33
N ARG A 104 -45.57 24.66 6.88
CA ARG A 104 -46.47 23.51 6.89
C ARG A 104 -45.99 22.47 7.88
N ARG A 105 -46.93 21.84 8.58
CA ARG A 105 -46.66 20.78 9.55
C ARG A 105 -46.41 19.46 8.83
N THR A 106 -45.35 18.79 9.24
CA THR A 106 -44.97 17.43 8.78
C THR A 106 -45.50 16.37 9.75
N ALA A 107 -45.49 15.10 9.36
CA ALA A 107 -46.11 14.03 10.16
C ALA A 107 -45.40 13.81 11.51
N ASP A 108 -44.11 14.11 11.62
CA ASP A 108 -43.35 14.12 12.88
C ASP A 108 -43.68 15.31 13.81
N GLY A 109 -44.63 16.16 13.41
CA GLY A 109 -45.13 17.28 14.19
C GLY A 109 -44.29 18.55 14.12
N LYS A 110 -43.23 18.57 13.30
CA LYS A 110 -42.40 19.75 13.06
C LYS A 110 -42.90 20.56 11.87
N TYR A 111 -42.48 21.81 11.82
CA TYR A 111 -42.85 22.78 10.80
C TYR A 111 -41.68 23.04 9.85
N VAL A 112 -41.97 22.99 8.56
CA VAL A 112 -41.03 23.23 7.45
C VAL A 112 -41.57 24.39 6.62
N PRO A 113 -40.74 25.29 6.07
CA PRO A 113 -41.20 26.37 5.21
C PRO A 113 -42.06 25.87 4.04
N ASP A 114 -43.13 26.59 3.74
CA ASP A 114 -44.14 26.23 2.75
C ASP A 114 -43.53 26.01 1.36
N ASN A 115 -42.58 26.86 0.96
CA ASN A 115 -41.85 26.76 -0.29
C ASN A 115 -40.98 25.50 -0.39
N VAL A 116 -40.49 24.98 0.74
CA VAL A 116 -39.72 23.73 0.80
C VAL A 116 -40.67 22.53 0.70
N TYR A 117 -41.78 22.57 1.44
CA TYR A 117 -42.79 21.52 1.43
C TYR A 117 -43.43 21.37 0.03
N ALA A 118 -43.85 22.48 -0.58
CA ALA A 118 -44.48 22.50 -1.90
C ALA A 118 -43.54 22.01 -3.01
N HIS A 119 -42.24 22.34 -2.95
CA HIS A 119 -41.28 21.87 -3.93
C HIS A 119 -41.05 20.36 -3.85
N VAL A 120 -41.03 19.78 -2.64
CA VAL A 120 -40.93 18.33 -2.46
C VAL A 120 -42.23 17.63 -2.86
N GLU A 121 -43.37 18.25 -2.60
CA GLU A 121 -44.68 17.76 -3.06
C GLU A 121 -44.75 17.67 -4.59
N GLU A 122 -44.26 18.70 -5.29
CA GLU A 122 -44.14 18.73 -6.76
C GLU A 122 -43.19 17.62 -7.28
N LEU A 123 -42.01 17.45 -6.67
CA LEU A 123 -41.06 16.39 -7.04
C LEU A 123 -41.60 14.98 -6.83
N ARG A 124 -42.58 14.82 -5.93
CA ARG A 124 -43.13 13.52 -5.58
C ARG A 124 -44.28 13.07 -6.47
N ASP A 125 -44.88 13.98 -7.24
CA ASP A 125 -45.93 13.70 -8.24
C ASP A 125 -47.01 12.75 -7.70
N GLY A 126 -47.66 13.13 -6.60
CA GLY A 126 -48.73 12.36 -5.96
C GLY A 126 -48.29 11.22 -5.03
N ARG A 127 -46.97 10.98 -4.84
CA ARG A 127 -46.48 9.99 -3.85
C ARG A 127 -46.52 10.54 -2.42
N ALA A 128 -46.90 9.71 -1.44
CA ALA A 128 -47.09 10.07 -0.02
C ALA A 128 -45.88 10.72 0.67
N MET A 129 -46.02 11.96 1.15
CA MET A 129 -44.94 12.80 1.73
C MET A 129 -44.05 12.09 2.77
N PRO A 130 -42.73 12.41 2.88
CA PRO A 130 -41.87 11.80 3.89
C PRO A 130 -42.38 12.10 5.31
N PRO A 131 -42.29 11.13 6.23
CA PRO A 131 -42.81 11.29 7.58
C PRO A 131 -42.07 12.33 8.42
N SER A 132 -40.80 12.62 8.14
CA SER A 132 -40.01 13.58 8.93
C SER A 132 -39.66 14.87 8.18
N ALA A 133 -39.71 16.00 8.88
CA ALA A 133 -39.21 17.29 8.39
C ALA A 133 -37.77 17.23 7.86
N ARG A 134 -36.92 16.38 8.45
CA ARG A 134 -35.53 16.20 8.00
C ARG A 134 -35.46 15.54 6.61
N GLU A 135 -36.31 14.56 6.36
CA GLU A 135 -36.36 13.85 5.07
C GLU A 135 -36.94 14.75 3.98
N VAL A 136 -37.93 15.59 4.33
CA VAL A 136 -38.44 16.64 3.41
C VAL A 136 -37.30 17.56 2.99
N TYR A 137 -36.51 18.06 3.94
CA TYR A 137 -35.36 18.91 3.62
C TYR A 137 -34.25 18.17 2.86
N ALA A 138 -34.03 16.89 3.15
CA ALA A 138 -33.06 16.08 2.41
C ALA A 138 -33.43 15.98 0.93
N LEU A 139 -34.71 15.73 0.60
CA LEU A 139 -35.19 15.69 -0.78
C LEU A 139 -35.15 17.07 -1.48
N TYR A 140 -35.51 18.13 -0.75
CA TYR A 140 -35.42 19.50 -1.27
C TYR A 140 -33.98 19.89 -1.62
N HIS A 141 -33.02 19.46 -0.80
CA HIS A 141 -31.62 19.78 -1.01
C HIS A 141 -31.00 18.91 -2.10
N ASP A 142 -31.40 17.64 -2.22
CA ASP A 142 -30.97 16.74 -3.29
C ASP A 142 -31.39 17.27 -4.68
N SER A 143 -32.58 17.87 -4.80
CA SER A 143 -33.04 18.46 -6.06
C SER A 143 -32.36 19.79 -6.41
N LYS A 144 -31.98 20.59 -5.42
CA LYS A 144 -31.43 21.94 -5.61
C LYS A 144 -29.90 21.98 -5.63
N THR A 145 -29.24 21.01 -5.00
CA THR A 145 -27.77 20.92 -4.86
C THR A 145 -27.19 19.92 -5.85
N LEU A 146 -27.45 20.13 -7.14
CA LEU A 146 -26.85 19.34 -8.23
C LEU A 146 -25.77 20.15 -8.98
N ARG A 147 -24.77 20.64 -8.24
CA ARG A 147 -23.41 20.86 -8.79
C ARG A 147 -22.36 20.41 -7.77
N PRO A 148 -22.08 19.10 -7.70
CA PRO A 148 -20.99 18.53 -6.88
C PRO A 148 -19.66 19.27 -7.07
N GLU A 149 -19.44 19.86 -8.24
CA GLU A 149 -18.24 20.63 -8.62
C GLU A 149 -17.88 21.73 -7.62
N TYR A 150 -18.84 22.53 -7.13
CA TYR A 150 -18.52 23.65 -6.23
C TYR A 150 -18.21 23.20 -4.81
N VAL A 151 -18.91 22.16 -4.33
CA VAL A 151 -18.68 21.58 -3.00
C VAL A 151 -17.32 20.90 -2.94
N ILE A 152 -17.01 20.07 -3.93
CA ILE A 152 -15.71 19.40 -4.06
C ILE A 152 -14.59 20.44 -4.17
N THR A 153 -14.81 21.51 -4.93
CA THR A 153 -13.81 22.58 -5.08
C THR A 153 -13.60 23.37 -3.78
N PHE A 154 -14.67 23.76 -3.07
CA PHE A 154 -14.56 24.55 -1.84
C PHE A 154 -13.91 23.74 -0.70
N PHE A 155 -14.39 22.53 -0.46
CA PHE A 155 -13.83 21.68 0.59
C PHE A 155 -12.46 21.11 0.21
N GLY A 156 -12.21 20.81 -1.06
CA GLY A 156 -10.89 20.45 -1.57
C GLY A 156 -9.89 21.60 -1.38
N ALA A 157 -10.28 22.83 -1.70
CA ALA A 157 -9.45 24.01 -1.45
C ALA A 157 -9.20 24.24 0.05
N LEU A 158 -10.21 24.02 0.90
CA LEU A 158 -10.06 24.10 2.35
C LEU A 158 -9.12 23.02 2.88
N PHE A 159 -9.23 21.78 2.41
CA PHE A 159 -8.33 20.70 2.78
C PHE A 159 -6.89 20.99 2.37
N ILE A 160 -6.67 21.44 1.12
CA ILE A 160 -5.35 21.85 0.62
C ILE A 160 -4.81 23.02 1.46
N LEU A 161 -5.64 24.00 1.81
CA LEU A 161 -5.26 25.11 2.68
C LEU A 161 -4.83 24.62 4.07
N VAL A 162 -5.59 23.70 4.68
CA VAL A 162 -5.25 23.12 5.98
C VAL A 162 -3.93 22.36 5.92
N VAL A 163 -3.72 21.51 4.91
CA VAL A 163 -2.47 20.77 4.72
C VAL A 163 -1.30 21.72 4.46
N TYR A 164 -1.50 22.78 3.66
CA TYR A 164 -0.49 23.80 3.41
C TYR A 164 -0.13 24.58 4.68
N LEU A 165 -1.13 24.99 5.46
CA LEU A 165 -0.93 25.68 6.74
C LEU A 165 -0.25 24.75 7.74
N LEU A 166 -0.61 23.48 7.78
CA LEU A 166 0.03 22.47 8.61
C LEU A 166 1.50 22.28 8.19
N GLY A 167 1.78 22.19 6.89
CA GLY A 167 3.14 22.14 6.36
C GLY A 167 3.95 23.38 6.72
N LYS A 168 3.36 24.58 6.58
CA LYS A 168 3.99 25.84 7.03
C LYS A 168 4.18 25.89 8.54
N PHE A 169 3.26 25.36 9.32
CA PHE A 169 3.34 25.32 10.77
C PHE A 169 4.44 24.37 11.26
N LEU A 170 4.59 23.21 10.60
CA LEU A 170 5.70 22.29 10.80
C LEU A 170 7.04 22.94 10.41
N ALA A 171 7.08 23.63 9.26
CA ALA A 171 8.26 24.33 8.77
C ALA A 171 8.65 25.57 9.59
N ALA A 172 7.69 26.24 10.25
CA ALA A 172 7.90 27.43 11.07
C ALA A 172 8.59 27.17 12.43
N GLY A 173 9.15 25.97 12.66
CA GLY A 173 9.93 25.65 13.85
C GLY A 173 9.10 25.31 15.10
N ILE A 174 7.78 25.47 15.08
CA ILE A 174 6.86 25.00 16.14
C ILE A 174 6.73 23.47 16.13
N GLY A 175 7.04 22.83 14.99
CA GLY A 175 7.22 21.38 14.91
C GLY A 175 8.22 20.85 15.95
N ARG A 176 9.27 21.63 16.29
CA ARG A 176 10.24 21.26 17.33
C ARG A 176 9.62 21.23 18.73
N PHE A 177 8.71 22.17 19.03
CA PHE A 177 8.00 22.20 20.32
C PHE A 177 7.05 21.00 20.48
N PHE A 178 6.24 20.70 19.45
CA PHE A 178 5.36 19.53 19.47
C PHE A 178 6.15 18.22 19.44
N TRP A 179 7.26 18.16 18.71
CA TRP A 179 8.17 17.01 18.70
C TRP A 179 8.73 16.74 20.10
N ILE A 180 9.18 17.77 20.81
CA ILE A 180 9.68 17.64 22.20
C ILE A 180 8.55 17.19 23.16
N GLN A 181 7.33 17.71 23.00
CA GLN A 181 6.19 17.28 23.82
C GLN A 181 5.78 15.83 23.52
N PHE A 182 5.79 15.43 22.25
CA PHE A 182 5.51 14.07 21.82
C PHE A 182 6.58 13.08 22.31
N GLU A 183 7.85 13.47 22.21
CA GLU A 183 9.00 12.70 22.73
C GLU A 183 8.89 12.53 24.25
N THR A 184 8.52 13.59 24.98
CA THR A 184 8.31 13.53 26.45
C THR A 184 7.13 12.64 26.83
N LEU A 185 6.04 12.65 26.05
CA LEU A 185 4.86 11.81 26.27
C LEU A 185 5.15 10.33 25.98
N ILE A 186 5.89 10.03 24.91
CA ILE A 186 6.33 8.66 24.58
C ILE A 186 7.33 8.13 25.61
N HIS A 187 8.28 8.95 26.08
CA HIS A 187 9.26 8.53 27.09
C HIS A 187 8.66 8.24 28.47
N ARG A 188 7.43 8.71 28.76
CA ARG A 188 6.69 8.37 29.98
C ARG A 188 5.97 7.02 29.93
N LEU A 189 5.91 6.36 28.78
CA LEU A 189 5.27 5.05 28.61
C LEU A 189 6.34 3.93 28.65
N PRO A 190 6.52 3.21 29.78
CA PRO A 190 7.61 2.26 29.99
C PRO A 190 7.62 1.04 29.03
N VAL A 191 6.56 0.83 28.23
CA VAL A 191 6.46 -0.27 27.26
C VAL A 191 6.83 0.17 25.83
N VAL A 192 6.73 1.46 25.51
CA VAL A 192 6.87 1.95 24.12
C VAL A 192 8.34 2.10 23.71
N ARG A 193 9.27 2.35 24.65
CA ARG A 193 10.70 2.59 24.32
C ARG A 193 11.37 1.44 23.55
N ASN A 194 11.10 0.18 23.92
CA ASN A 194 11.75 -0.97 23.29
C ASN A 194 11.07 -1.39 21.98
N VAL A 195 9.75 -1.30 21.91
CA VAL A 195 9.01 -1.65 20.70
C VAL A 195 9.20 -0.59 19.62
N TYR A 196 9.13 0.70 19.98
CA TYR A 196 9.32 1.79 19.03
C TYR A 196 10.78 1.92 18.58
N SER A 197 11.79 1.57 19.40
CA SER A 197 13.17 1.56 18.91
C SER A 197 13.40 0.46 17.88
N SER A 198 12.85 -0.74 18.09
CA SER A 198 12.95 -1.84 17.12
C SER A 198 12.14 -1.56 15.86
N VAL A 199 10.92 -1.03 15.99
CA VAL A 199 10.09 -0.66 14.85
C VAL A 199 10.69 0.52 14.09
N LYS A 200 11.23 1.53 14.78
CA LYS A 200 11.93 2.65 14.14
C LYS A 200 13.23 2.19 13.49
N GLN A 201 14.00 1.27 14.07
CA GLN A 201 15.18 0.70 13.40
C GLN A 201 14.80 -0.08 12.13
N VAL A 202 13.73 -0.88 12.18
CA VAL A 202 13.22 -1.62 11.01
C VAL A 202 12.62 -0.68 9.97
N THR A 203 11.92 0.37 10.41
CA THR A 203 11.31 1.38 9.54
C THR A 203 12.40 2.26 8.92
N ASP A 204 13.36 2.76 9.69
CA ASP A 204 14.52 3.49 9.19
C ASP A 204 15.31 2.62 8.21
N PHE A 205 15.45 1.31 8.46
CA PHE A 205 16.05 0.37 7.49
C PHE A 205 15.23 0.18 6.20
N LEU A 206 13.89 0.24 6.29
CA LEU A 206 12.99 0.06 5.15
C LEU A 206 12.70 1.36 4.36
N PHE A 207 12.87 2.52 4.99
CA PHE A 207 12.50 3.83 4.45
C PHE A 207 13.70 4.77 4.22
N THR A 208 14.90 4.42 4.70
CA THR A 208 16.12 5.08 4.23
C THR A 208 16.49 4.45 2.90
N ASP A 209 16.69 5.29 1.88
CA ASP A 209 17.29 4.92 0.60
C ASP A 209 18.50 3.98 0.81
N PRO A 210 18.78 3.07 -0.13
CA PRO A 210 19.64 1.89 0.04
C PRO A 210 21.14 2.19 0.12
N ASP A 211 21.55 3.16 0.94
CA ASP A 211 22.90 3.22 1.50
C ASP A 211 22.98 2.23 2.68
N LEU A 212 22.55 0.98 2.45
CA LEU A 212 23.33 -0.13 2.99
C LEU A 212 24.71 0.06 2.36
N GLU A 213 25.58 0.80 3.05
CA GLU A 213 27.00 0.91 2.72
C GLU A 213 27.62 -0.48 2.90
N PHE A 214 27.26 -1.41 2.01
CA PHE A 214 27.96 -2.67 1.83
C PHE A 214 29.36 -2.28 1.37
N THR A 215 30.25 -2.02 2.32
CA THR A 215 31.52 -1.36 2.03
C THR A 215 32.39 -2.22 1.12
N ARG A 216 32.14 -3.54 1.12
CA ARG A 216 32.90 -4.52 0.34
C ARG A 216 32.14 -5.84 0.14
N VAL A 217 32.54 -6.56 -0.90
CA VAL A 217 32.05 -7.89 -1.26
C VAL A 217 33.12 -8.91 -0.89
N VAL A 218 32.73 -9.98 -0.19
CA VAL A 218 33.63 -11.08 0.19
C VAL A 218 33.08 -12.42 -0.30
N ALA A 219 33.96 -13.41 -0.42
CA ALA A 219 33.61 -14.81 -0.49
C ALA A 219 33.81 -15.45 0.88
N VAL A 220 32.84 -16.24 1.31
CA VAL A 220 32.87 -16.97 2.60
C VAL A 220 32.52 -18.43 2.38
N GLU A 221 33.07 -19.30 3.21
CA GLU A 221 32.73 -20.73 3.18
C GLU A 221 31.44 -21.02 3.95
N TYR A 222 30.33 -21.21 3.24
CA TYR A 222 29.02 -21.50 3.83
C TYR A 222 28.20 -22.45 2.93
N PRO A 223 27.49 -23.45 3.47
CA PRO A 223 27.28 -23.73 4.90
C PRO A 223 28.37 -24.59 5.55
N ARG A 224 29.37 -25.05 4.79
CA ARG A 224 30.51 -25.84 5.30
C ARG A 224 31.79 -25.52 4.53
N LYS A 225 32.93 -25.89 5.11
CA LYS A 225 34.25 -25.82 4.48
C LYS A 225 34.26 -26.46 3.08
N GLY A 226 34.87 -25.77 2.13
CA GLY A 226 34.95 -26.14 0.70
C GLY A 226 33.79 -25.65 -0.17
N ILE A 227 32.76 -25.01 0.39
CA ILE A 227 31.64 -24.44 -0.38
C ILE A 227 31.66 -22.92 -0.22
N TRP A 228 31.86 -22.19 -1.32
CA TRP A 228 32.01 -20.74 -1.31
C TRP A 228 30.72 -20.05 -1.77
N THR A 229 30.38 -18.95 -1.08
CA THR A 229 29.30 -18.05 -1.48
C THR A 229 29.78 -16.61 -1.41
N VAL A 230 29.19 -15.76 -2.26
CA VAL A 230 29.33 -14.31 -2.17
C VAL A 230 28.55 -13.83 -0.95
N ALA A 231 29.11 -12.89 -0.21
CA ALA A 231 28.46 -12.22 0.90
C ALA A 231 28.83 -10.73 0.93
N PHE A 232 27.93 -9.92 1.47
CA PHE A 232 28.12 -8.47 1.59
C PHE A 232 28.44 -8.11 3.03
N VAL A 233 29.50 -7.34 3.24
CA VAL A 233 29.91 -6.95 4.60
C VAL A 233 28.99 -5.85 5.11
N THR A 234 28.40 -6.07 6.29
CA THR A 234 27.48 -5.12 6.93
C THR A 234 28.12 -4.36 8.09
N GLY A 235 29.31 -4.78 8.55
CA GLY A 235 30.05 -4.12 9.62
C GLY A 235 30.83 -5.10 10.51
N ASP A 236 31.33 -4.61 11.64
CA ASP A 236 31.88 -5.45 12.71
C ASP A 236 30.76 -6.23 13.42
N SER A 237 31.12 -7.36 14.05
CA SER A 237 30.15 -8.21 14.76
C SER A 237 30.14 -7.98 16.28
N MET A 238 29.40 -8.81 17.01
CA MET A 238 29.23 -8.74 18.46
C MET A 238 30.51 -9.14 19.21
N LEU A 239 30.84 -8.37 20.26
CA LEU A 239 31.99 -8.57 21.15
C LEU A 239 32.07 -9.98 21.77
N ASP A 240 30.93 -10.56 22.16
CA ASP A 240 30.91 -11.90 22.76
C ASP A 240 31.34 -12.98 21.76
N ILE A 241 30.97 -12.81 20.48
CA ILE A 241 31.35 -13.73 19.40
C ILE A 241 32.84 -13.56 19.08
N GLU A 242 33.33 -12.32 19.04
CA GLU A 242 34.76 -12.02 18.86
C GLU A 242 35.60 -12.65 19.97
N SER A 243 35.16 -12.51 21.22
CA SER A 243 35.82 -13.07 22.40
C SER A 243 35.84 -14.60 22.36
N ALA A 244 34.72 -15.23 21.97
CA ALA A 244 34.64 -16.68 21.83
C ALA A 244 35.46 -17.22 20.64
N ALA A 245 35.54 -16.46 19.54
CA ALA A 245 36.35 -16.78 18.37
C ALA A 245 37.85 -16.58 18.60
N ASN A 246 38.21 -15.75 19.59
CA ASN A 246 39.55 -15.29 19.94
C ASN A 246 40.30 -14.67 18.74
N GLU A 247 39.54 -13.98 17.88
CA GLU A 247 40.02 -13.35 16.65
C GLU A 247 39.00 -12.31 16.18
N PRO A 248 39.41 -11.22 15.49
CA PRO A 248 38.48 -10.32 14.84
C PRO A 248 37.43 -11.04 13.98
N VAL A 249 36.17 -10.67 14.18
CA VAL A 249 35.03 -11.17 13.42
C VAL A 249 34.32 -10.03 12.69
N MET A 250 33.52 -10.37 11.69
CA MET A 250 32.68 -9.42 10.96
C MET A 250 31.29 -10.00 10.72
N SER A 251 30.31 -9.12 10.57
CA SER A 251 28.96 -9.47 10.14
C SER A 251 28.84 -9.38 8.63
N VAL A 252 28.32 -10.43 8.00
CA VAL A 252 28.07 -10.50 6.56
C VAL A 252 26.65 -10.95 6.26
N LEU A 253 26.04 -10.36 5.24
CA LEU A 253 24.77 -10.79 4.67
C LEU A 253 25.05 -11.76 3.52
N ILE A 254 24.61 -13.01 3.67
CA ILE A 254 24.57 -13.98 2.56
C ILE A 254 23.24 -13.78 1.82
N PRO A 255 23.27 -13.31 0.57
CA PRO A 255 22.06 -13.06 -0.20
C PRO A 255 21.43 -14.36 -0.70
N THR A 256 20.15 -14.28 -1.07
CA THR A 256 19.40 -15.37 -1.71
C THR A 256 19.17 -15.05 -3.17
N SER A 257 19.63 -15.90 -4.08
CA SER A 257 19.34 -15.71 -5.51
C SER A 257 17.87 -16.00 -5.82
N PRO A 258 17.20 -15.18 -6.66
CA PRO A 258 17.70 -14.01 -7.39
C PRO A 258 17.45 -12.66 -6.68
N MET A 259 17.01 -12.65 -5.42
CA MET A 259 16.65 -11.45 -4.66
C MET A 259 17.82 -11.01 -3.74
N PRO A 260 18.70 -10.10 -4.19
CA PRO A 260 19.96 -9.82 -3.49
C PRO A 260 19.80 -9.14 -2.12
N PHE A 261 18.65 -8.53 -1.86
CA PHE A 261 18.34 -7.86 -0.60
C PHE A 261 17.72 -8.79 0.46
N THR A 262 17.41 -10.04 0.11
CA THR A 262 16.94 -11.05 1.06
C THR A 262 18.05 -12.06 1.34
N GLY A 263 18.17 -12.52 2.58
CA GLY A 263 19.31 -13.35 2.96
C GLY A 263 19.35 -13.72 4.43
N PHE A 264 20.49 -14.28 4.85
CA PHE A 264 20.78 -14.55 6.24
C PHE A 264 22.04 -13.81 6.65
N THR A 265 22.00 -13.17 7.82
CA THR A 265 23.18 -12.54 8.40
C THR A 265 23.95 -13.58 9.22
N ILE A 266 25.25 -13.70 8.97
CA ILE A 266 26.14 -14.56 9.74
C ILE A 266 27.35 -13.77 10.23
N THR A 267 27.97 -14.28 11.30
CA THR A 267 29.26 -13.79 11.77
C THR A 267 30.36 -14.74 11.34
N VAL A 268 31.42 -14.21 10.75
CA VAL A 268 32.57 -14.97 10.26
C VAL A 268 33.87 -14.35 10.77
N LYS A 269 34.90 -15.17 10.96
CA LYS A 269 36.24 -14.70 11.29
C LYS A 269 36.83 -13.94 10.11
N LYS A 270 37.57 -12.85 10.37
CA LYS A 270 38.19 -12.07 9.29
C LYS A 270 39.18 -12.90 8.46
N SER A 271 39.92 -13.83 9.07
CA SER A 271 40.81 -14.76 8.36
C SER A 271 40.12 -15.78 7.44
N GLU A 272 38.83 -16.05 7.64
CA GLU A 272 38.08 -17.03 6.85
C GLU A 272 37.31 -16.39 5.68
N THR A 273 37.56 -15.11 5.43
CA THR A 273 36.95 -14.36 4.31
C THR A 273 37.97 -14.08 3.23
N VAL A 274 37.53 -14.11 1.97
CA VAL A 274 38.34 -13.70 0.82
C VAL A 274 37.72 -12.46 0.23
N ASP A 275 38.43 -11.33 0.23
CA ASP A 275 37.95 -10.11 -0.41
C ASP A 275 37.85 -10.31 -1.93
N LEU A 276 36.65 -10.07 -2.47
CA LEU A 276 36.42 -10.13 -3.91
C LEU A 276 36.60 -8.73 -4.48
N ASN A 277 37.48 -8.60 -5.47
CA ASN A 277 37.62 -7.37 -6.26
C ASN A 277 36.43 -7.22 -7.24
N LEU A 278 35.24 -6.99 -6.68
CA LEU A 278 33.99 -6.75 -7.37
C LEU A 278 33.36 -5.46 -6.86
N SER A 279 32.74 -4.69 -7.75
CA SER A 279 31.79 -3.68 -7.29
C SER A 279 30.53 -4.34 -6.73
N ILE A 280 29.81 -3.63 -5.86
CA ILE A 280 28.53 -4.09 -5.30
C ILE A 280 27.56 -4.46 -6.43
N ASP A 281 27.46 -3.64 -7.47
CA ASP A 281 26.60 -3.89 -8.63
C ASP A 281 26.96 -5.18 -9.37
N GLN A 282 28.25 -5.49 -9.52
CA GLN A 282 28.70 -6.72 -10.17
C GLN A 282 28.36 -7.95 -9.33
N ALA A 283 28.47 -7.85 -8.01
CA ALA A 283 28.04 -8.90 -7.10
C ALA A 283 26.51 -9.08 -7.12
N PHE A 284 25.74 -8.00 -7.19
CA PHE A 284 24.29 -8.07 -7.39
C PHE A 284 23.91 -8.73 -8.71
N GLN A 285 24.58 -8.39 -9.81
CA GLN A 285 24.37 -9.06 -11.10
C GLN A 285 24.66 -10.56 -11.03
N PHE A 286 25.73 -10.95 -10.34
CA PHE A 286 26.05 -12.36 -10.11
C PHE A 286 24.93 -13.07 -9.31
N VAL A 287 24.45 -12.47 -8.22
CA VAL A 287 23.38 -13.05 -7.39
C VAL A 287 22.05 -13.12 -8.13
N ILE A 288 21.62 -12.04 -8.80
CA ILE A 288 20.36 -11.95 -9.56
C ILE A 288 20.36 -12.96 -10.71
N SER A 289 21.50 -13.12 -11.39
CA SER A 289 21.66 -14.08 -12.47
C SER A 289 21.81 -15.54 -12.01
N CYS A 290 21.69 -15.82 -10.71
CA CYS A 290 21.92 -17.14 -10.12
C CYS A 290 23.31 -17.71 -10.45
N GLY A 291 24.33 -16.85 -10.50
CA GLY A 291 25.72 -17.21 -10.74
C GLY A 291 26.12 -17.35 -12.21
N VAL A 292 25.23 -17.03 -13.16
CA VAL A 292 25.49 -17.15 -14.61
C VAL A 292 26.36 -15.99 -15.12
N VAL A 293 26.14 -14.78 -14.61
CA VAL A 293 26.86 -13.58 -15.01
C VAL A 293 27.99 -13.34 -14.03
N VAL A 294 29.21 -13.64 -14.46
CA VAL A 294 30.44 -13.34 -13.72
C VAL A 294 31.08 -12.08 -14.31
N SER A 295 31.57 -11.18 -13.45
CA SER A 295 32.31 -9.98 -13.90
C SER A 295 33.42 -10.37 -14.88
N PRO A 296 33.58 -9.69 -16.03
CA PRO A 296 34.57 -10.04 -17.05
C PRO A 296 36.02 -10.16 -16.53
N GLN A 297 36.33 -9.45 -15.44
CA GLN A 297 37.65 -9.47 -14.78
C GLN A 297 37.88 -10.74 -13.94
N GLN A 298 36.82 -11.44 -13.55
CA GLN A 298 36.86 -12.66 -12.75
C GLN A 298 36.58 -13.94 -13.56
N VAL A 299 36.34 -13.81 -14.87
CA VAL A 299 36.16 -14.97 -15.76
C VAL A 299 37.51 -15.67 -15.97
N THR A 300 37.62 -16.92 -15.53
CA THR A 300 38.83 -17.74 -15.76
C THR A 300 39.13 -17.85 -17.26
N ALA A 301 40.41 -17.90 -17.63
CA ALA A 301 40.83 -18.08 -19.03
C ALA A 301 40.17 -19.30 -19.72
N ALA A 302 39.89 -20.37 -18.96
CA ALA A 302 39.15 -21.53 -19.44
C ALA A 302 37.68 -21.23 -19.79
N ALA A 303 36.97 -20.46 -18.94
CA ALA A 303 35.60 -20.02 -19.20
C ALA A 303 35.53 -19.04 -20.38
N LYS A 304 36.55 -18.17 -20.53
CA LYS A 304 36.68 -17.27 -21.69
C LYS A 304 36.85 -18.04 -23.01
N ARG A 305 37.59 -19.17 -23.00
CA ARG A 305 37.74 -20.05 -24.17
C ARG A 305 36.44 -20.78 -24.52
N LEU A 306 35.68 -21.26 -23.53
CA LEU A 306 34.38 -21.91 -23.75
C LEU A 306 33.34 -20.93 -24.31
N ASN A 307 33.26 -19.71 -23.77
CA ASN A 307 32.34 -18.69 -24.27
C ASN A 307 32.77 -18.12 -25.64
N GLY A 308 34.07 -18.07 -25.94
CA GLY A 308 34.58 -17.65 -27.25
C GLY A 308 34.42 -18.70 -28.36
N ALA A 309 34.43 -20.00 -28.01
CA ALA A 309 34.16 -21.09 -28.94
C ALA A 309 32.66 -21.24 -29.30
N ALA A 310 31.77 -20.67 -28.48
CA ALA A 310 30.32 -20.66 -28.69
C ALA A 310 29.82 -19.45 -29.51
N GLY A 311 30.67 -18.88 -30.38
CA GLY A 311 30.25 -17.90 -31.38
C GLY A 311 29.26 -18.51 -32.41
N PRO A 312 28.43 -17.69 -33.07
CA PRO A 312 27.38 -18.16 -33.98
C PRO A 312 28.00 -18.73 -35.27
N GLY A 313 28.41 -20.00 -35.23
CA GLY A 313 29.03 -20.67 -36.37
C GLY A 313 29.63 -22.04 -36.09
N ALA A 314 29.67 -22.53 -34.84
CA ALA A 314 30.14 -23.88 -34.57
C ALA A 314 29.13 -24.92 -35.09
N ALA A 315 29.45 -25.50 -36.26
CA ALA A 315 28.74 -26.61 -36.85
C ALA A 315 28.51 -27.72 -35.81
N GLN A 316 27.27 -28.19 -35.72
CA GLN A 316 26.91 -29.35 -34.92
C GLN A 316 27.84 -30.52 -35.25
N PRO A 317 28.42 -31.23 -34.27
CA PRO A 317 29.13 -32.47 -34.53
C PRO A 317 28.12 -33.45 -35.14
N THR A 318 28.32 -33.81 -36.41
CA THR A 318 27.56 -34.86 -37.06
C THR A 318 27.85 -36.16 -36.32
N LEU A 319 26.84 -36.69 -35.64
CA LEU A 319 26.87 -38.05 -35.10
C LEU A 319 27.18 -39.02 -36.24
N PRO A 320 28.13 -39.97 -36.07
CA PRO A 320 28.36 -41.00 -37.07
C PRO A 320 27.06 -41.80 -37.28
N SER A 321 26.58 -41.87 -38.51
CA SER A 321 25.45 -42.71 -38.88
C SER A 321 25.81 -44.18 -38.66
N THR A 322 25.10 -44.83 -37.75
CA THR A 322 25.18 -46.27 -37.52
C THR A 322 24.83 -47.02 -38.82
N PRO A 323 25.61 -48.01 -39.28
CA PRO A 323 25.24 -48.78 -40.45
C PRO A 323 23.98 -49.61 -40.16
N ARG A 324 22.99 -49.54 -41.06
CA ARG A 324 21.86 -50.48 -41.07
C ARG A 324 22.41 -51.90 -41.24
N GLN A 325 22.33 -52.73 -40.20
CA GLN A 325 22.41 -54.17 -40.36
C GLN A 325 21.22 -54.64 -41.18
N GLY A 326 21.51 -55.38 -42.25
CA GLY A 326 20.52 -56.04 -43.09
C GLY A 326 19.73 -57.06 -42.30
N GLY A 327 18.42 -57.04 -42.50
CA GLY A 327 17.52 -58.10 -42.07
C GLY A 327 17.81 -59.37 -42.87
N ASN A 328 17.98 -60.47 -42.14
CA ASN A 328 17.90 -61.81 -42.68
C ASN A 328 16.89 -62.55 -41.79
N SER A 329 15.98 -63.29 -42.43
CA SER A 329 14.79 -64.01 -41.94
C SER A 329 13.50 -63.22 -42.05
#